data_AF-A0A0D0C7C7-F1
#
_entry.id   AF-A0A0D0C7C7-F1
#
_cell.length_a   1.000
_cell.length_b   1.000
_cell.length_c   1.000
_cell.angle_alpha   90.00
_cell.angle_beta   90.00
_cell.angle_gamma   90.00
#
_symmetry.space_group_name_H-M   'P 1'
#
loop_
_entity.id
_entity.type
_entity.pdbx_description
1 polymer ?
#
loop_
_entity_poly.entity_id
_entity_poly.type
_entity_poly.pdbx_seq_one_letter_code
_entity_poly.pdbx_strand_id
1 'polypeptide(L)'
;RTWDVNEGGKFHWPHFTIQGHPQPIALWAPPSTLAIDSGSHAFSELDDLDRMNAMESLATTLSYDSAVRIGHIHCYLCQPLQDEEVLIKNLERASRDALTFVCLDLNQLPSGKITKDVLIAQLSSW
;
A
#
# COMPACT_ATOMS: atom_id res chain seq x y z
N ARG A 1 12.76 -0.72 40.59
CA ARG A 1 11.67 0.18 40.18
C ARG A 1 11.16 -0.35 38.84
N THR A 2 10.01 -0.99 38.86
CA THR A 2 9.29 -1.46 37.68
C THR A 2 8.71 -0.24 36.95
N TRP A 3 8.94 -0.13 35.65
CA TRP A 3 8.34 0.90 34.82
C TRP A 3 6.95 0.41 34.42
N ASP A 4 5.91 0.92 35.06
CA ASP A 4 4.53 0.69 34.63
C ASP A 4 4.31 1.35 33.27
N VAL A 5 4.04 0.54 32.24
CA VAL A 5 3.56 1.01 30.95
C VAL A 5 2.05 1.17 31.07
N ASN A 6 1.57 2.40 30.93
CA ASN A 6 0.14 2.71 30.96
C ASN A 6 -0.48 2.38 29.59
N GLU A 7 -1.04 1.18 29.45
CA GLU A 7 -1.66 0.66 28.22
C GLU A 7 -3.04 1.27 27.89
N GLY A 8 -3.54 2.22 28.69
CA GLY A 8 -4.85 2.84 28.51
C GLY A 8 -4.87 4.13 27.66
N GLY A 9 -3.71 4.61 27.21
CA GLY A 9 -3.62 5.81 26.38
C GLY A 9 -4.03 5.55 24.93
N LYS A 10 -4.81 6.46 24.32
CA LYS A 10 -5.09 6.42 22.88
C LYS A 10 -3.74 6.48 22.15
N PHE A 11 -3.44 5.50 21.30
CA PHE A 11 -2.18 5.47 20.56
C PHE A 11 -2.10 6.67 19.61
N HIS A 12 -1.00 7.43 19.68
CA HIS A 12 -0.70 8.54 18.77
C HIS A 12 0.56 8.15 18.01
N TRP A 13 0.49 8.05 16.69
CA TRP A 13 1.69 7.92 15.89
C TRP A 13 2.56 9.16 16.13
N PRO A 14 3.85 9.04 16.49
CA PRO A 14 4.69 10.20 16.65
C PRO A 14 4.70 10.94 15.31
N HIS A 15 4.16 12.15 15.33
CA HIS A 15 4.07 13.02 14.17
C HIS A 15 5.46 13.15 13.52
N PHE A 16 5.62 12.57 12.33
CA PHE A 16 6.71 12.93 11.42
C PHE A 16 6.42 14.33 10.89
N THR A 17 6.55 15.34 11.74
CA THR A 17 6.51 16.73 11.32
C THR A 17 7.92 17.07 10.84
N ILE A 18 8.16 16.93 9.54
CA ILE A 18 9.43 17.34 8.92
C ILE A 18 9.57 18.85 9.11
N GLN A 19 10.32 19.26 10.13
CA GLN A 19 10.71 20.66 10.29
C GLN A 19 11.88 20.94 9.35
N GLY A 20 11.56 21.48 8.17
CA GLY A 20 12.44 22.35 7.39
C GLY A 20 13.82 21.83 6.99
N HIS A 21 14.02 20.52 6.86
CA HIS A 21 15.27 20.01 6.30
C HIS A 21 15.23 20.11 4.76
N PRO A 22 16.28 20.59 4.10
CA PRO A 22 16.38 20.46 2.65
C PRO A 22 16.30 18.97 2.29
N GLN A 23 15.62 18.65 1.18
CA GLN A 23 15.53 17.28 0.69
C GLN A 23 16.93 16.64 0.68
N PRO A 24 17.07 15.39 1.17
CA PRO A 24 18.35 14.72 1.10
C PRO A 24 18.72 14.49 -0.37
N ILE A 25 19.66 15.30 -0.89
CA ILE A 25 20.19 15.15 -2.24
C ILE A 25 21.35 14.16 -2.16
N ALA A 26 21.16 12.97 -2.72
CA ALA A 26 22.26 12.03 -2.93
C ALA A 26 23.04 12.44 -4.19
N LEU A 27 24.05 13.31 -4.05
CA LEU A 27 24.88 13.81 -5.17
C LEU A 27 25.63 12.72 -5.95
N TRP A 28 25.78 11.53 -5.36
CA TRP A 28 26.40 10.36 -5.99
C TRP A 28 25.39 9.53 -6.79
N ALA A 29 24.09 9.72 -6.55
CA ALA A 29 23.05 9.04 -7.31
C ALA A 29 22.80 9.83 -8.61
N PRO A 30 22.65 9.15 -9.76
CA PRO A 30 22.17 9.79 -10.96
C PRO A 30 20.84 10.51 -10.64
N PRO A 31 20.57 11.69 -11.23
CA PRO A 31 19.23 12.27 -11.13
C PRO A 31 18.24 11.19 -11.55
N SER A 32 17.25 10.89 -10.70
CA SER A 32 16.22 9.93 -11.03
C SER A 32 15.47 10.45 -12.25
N THR A 33 15.91 10.04 -13.43
CA THR A 33 15.08 10.01 -14.62
C THR A 33 14.07 8.91 -14.36
N LEU A 34 13.06 9.19 -13.54
CA LEU A 34 11.81 8.46 -13.61
C LEU A 34 11.22 8.83 -14.97
N ALA A 35 11.75 8.22 -16.02
CA ALA A 35 10.94 7.93 -17.18
C ALA A 35 9.84 7.06 -16.60
N ILE A 36 8.69 7.69 -16.32
CA ILE A 36 7.42 6.99 -16.17
C ILE A 36 7.26 6.29 -17.51
N ASP A 37 7.75 5.07 -17.59
CA ASP A 37 7.39 4.18 -18.65
C ASP A 37 5.91 3.92 -18.37
N SER A 38 5.05 4.71 -19.03
CA SER A 38 3.61 4.51 -19.06
C SER A 38 3.38 3.19 -19.81
N GLY A 39 3.76 2.09 -19.17
CA GLY A 39 3.16 0.79 -19.41
C GLY A 39 1.67 1.02 -19.21
N SER A 40 0.94 0.97 -20.32
CA SER A 40 -0.49 1.21 -20.44
C SER A 40 -1.30 0.19 -19.62
N HIS A 41 -1.19 0.23 -18.30
CA HIS A 41 -2.12 -0.40 -17.38
C HIS A 41 -3.15 0.66 -17.03
N ALA A 42 -4.34 0.54 -17.62
CA ALA A 42 -5.43 1.45 -17.34
C ALA A 42 -5.88 1.25 -15.87
N PHE A 43 -5.37 2.08 -14.97
CA PHE A 43 -5.89 2.22 -13.61
C PHE A 43 -6.97 3.30 -13.57
N SER A 44 -7.92 3.16 -12.66
CA SER A 44 -8.92 4.19 -12.40
C SER A 44 -8.31 5.21 -11.45
N GLU A 45 -8.00 6.40 -11.97
CA GLU A 45 -7.66 7.55 -11.15
C GLU A 45 -8.93 8.01 -10.44
N LEU A 46 -9.06 7.64 -9.16
CA LEU A 46 -10.13 8.10 -8.29
C LEU A 46 -9.71 9.43 -7.65
N ASP A 47 -10.64 10.36 -7.53
CA ASP A 47 -10.43 11.56 -6.69
C ASP A 47 -10.16 11.14 -5.24
N ASP A 48 -9.40 11.96 -4.50
CA ASP A 48 -8.99 11.65 -3.13
C ASP A 48 -10.19 11.39 -2.21
N LEU A 49 -11.29 12.13 -2.39
CA LEU A 49 -12.51 11.95 -1.62
C LEU A 49 -13.21 10.62 -1.96
N ASP A 50 -13.30 10.28 -3.24
CA ASP A 50 -13.92 9.03 -3.70
C ASP A 50 -13.10 7.81 -3.27
N ARG A 51 -11.76 7.91 -3.32
CA ARG A 51 -10.84 6.89 -2.80
C ARG A 51 -11.07 6.68 -1.30
N MET A 52 -11.12 7.76 -0.52
CA MET A 52 -11.34 7.67 0.92
C MET A 52 -12.70 7.04 1.26
N ASN A 53 -13.77 7.45 0.58
CA ASN A 53 -15.11 6.88 0.77
C ASN A 53 -15.15 5.39 0.40
N ALA A 54 -14.47 4.99 -0.68
CA ALA A 54 -14.39 3.60 -1.09
C ALA A 54 -13.63 2.75 -0.06
N MET A 55 -12.52 3.27 0.48
CA MET A 55 -11.75 2.60 1.53
C MET A 55 -12.54 2.50 2.84
N GLU A 56 -13.27 3.54 3.24
CA GLU A 56 -14.11 3.53 4.45
C GLU A 56 -15.24 2.50 4.30
N SER A 57 -15.93 2.50 3.17
CA SER A 57 -16.97 1.51 2.86
C SER A 57 -16.43 0.08 2.93
N LEU A 58 -15.28 -0.18 2.29
CA LEU A 58 -14.64 -1.48 2.29
C LEU A 58 -14.22 -1.91 3.70
N ALA A 59 -13.72 -0.98 4.52
CA ALA A 59 -13.31 -1.25 5.89
C ALA A 59 -14.46 -1.78 6.76
N THR A 60 -15.70 -1.38 6.49
CA THR A 60 -16.88 -1.89 7.23
C THR A 60 -17.15 -3.38 6.98
N THR A 61 -16.66 -3.94 5.88
CA THR A 61 -16.87 -5.35 5.51
C THR A 61 -15.62 -6.22 5.71
N LEU A 62 -14.50 -5.64 6.17
CA LEU A 62 -13.26 -6.39 6.35
C LEU A 62 -13.36 -7.39 7.52
N SER A 63 -12.94 -8.61 7.25
CA SER A 63 -12.63 -9.57 8.32
C SER A 63 -11.33 -9.20 9.04
N TYR A 64 -11.15 -9.70 10.27
CA TYR A 64 -9.89 -9.58 11.00
C TYR A 64 -8.69 -10.08 10.17
N ASP A 65 -8.83 -11.24 9.50
CA ASP A 65 -7.78 -11.80 8.64
C ASP A 65 -7.48 -10.86 7.47
N SER A 66 -8.49 -10.29 6.81
CA SER A 66 -8.29 -9.31 5.73
C SER A 66 -7.53 -8.08 6.22
N ALA A 67 -7.87 -7.55 7.40
CA ALA A 67 -7.19 -6.39 7.99
C ALA A 67 -5.70 -6.67 8.28
N VAL A 68 -5.39 -7.84 8.84
CA VAL A 68 -4.00 -8.26 9.07
C VAL A 68 -3.24 -8.39 7.75
N ARG A 69 -3.89 -8.94 6.71
CA ARG A 69 -3.26 -9.13 5.40
C ARG A 69 -2.97 -7.82 4.67
N ILE A 70 -3.75 -6.76 4.87
CA ILE A 70 -3.43 -5.43 4.32
C ILE A 70 -2.03 -5.00 4.76
N GLY A 71 -1.74 -5.08 6.06
CA GLY A 71 -0.41 -4.75 6.59
C GLY A 71 0.70 -5.62 5.99
N HIS A 72 0.46 -6.94 5.88
CA HIS A 72 1.43 -7.84 5.27
C HIS A 72 1.70 -7.52 3.79
N ILE A 73 0.65 -7.19 3.01
CA ILE A 73 0.82 -6.81 1.60
C ILE A 73 1.72 -5.58 1.50
N HIS A 74 1.48 -4.52 2.27
CA HIS A 74 2.38 -3.36 2.29
C HIS A 74 3.82 -3.74 2.64
N CYS A 75 4.01 -4.61 3.65
CA CYS A 75 5.34 -5.10 3.97
C CYS A 75 6.00 -5.85 2.81
N TYR A 76 5.26 -6.70 2.08
CA TYR A 76 5.79 -7.43 0.92
C TYR A 76 6.16 -6.50 -0.24
N LEU A 77 5.33 -5.49 -0.53
CA LEU A 77 5.59 -4.51 -1.59
C LEU A 77 6.80 -3.61 -1.28
N CYS A 78 7.08 -3.35 0.01
CA CYS A 78 8.24 -2.58 0.42
C CYS A 78 9.52 -3.41 0.63
N GLN A 79 9.47 -4.74 0.47
CA GLN A 79 10.68 -5.56 0.55
C GLN A 79 11.51 -5.41 -0.73
N PRO A 80 12.85 -5.49 -0.64
CA PRO A 80 13.69 -5.54 -1.83
C PRO A 80 13.24 -6.68 -2.75
N LEU A 81 12.96 -6.37 -4.01
CA LEU A 81 12.60 -7.35 -5.04
C LEU A 81 13.75 -8.36 -5.22
N GLN A 82 13.65 -9.50 -4.53
CA GLN A 82 14.57 -10.61 -4.72
C GLN A 82 14.01 -11.66 -5.68
N ASP A 83 12.70 -11.89 -5.64
CA ASP A 83 11.98 -12.87 -6.46
C ASP A 83 10.49 -12.46 -6.60
N GLU A 84 10.07 -12.17 -7.82
CA GLU A 84 8.68 -11.79 -8.15
C GLU A 84 7.71 -12.94 -7.87
N GLU A 85 8.12 -14.20 -8.06
CA GLU A 85 7.24 -15.34 -7.78
C GLU A 85 6.89 -15.43 -6.29
N VAL A 86 7.81 -15.04 -5.41
CA VAL A 86 7.57 -15.01 -3.96
C VAL A 86 6.55 -13.95 -3.62
N LEU A 87 6.63 -12.78 -4.25
CA LEU A 87 5.64 -11.71 -4.09
C LEU A 87 4.26 -12.19 -4.54
N ILE A 88 4.14 -12.74 -5.75
CA ILE A 88 2.86 -13.26 -6.27
C ILE A 88 2.28 -14.33 -5.35
N LYS A 89 3.07 -15.31 -4.90
CA LYS A 89 2.63 -16.36 -3.95
C LYS A 89 2.15 -15.78 -2.62
N ASN A 90 2.74 -14.68 -2.15
CA ASN A 90 2.30 -14.00 -0.95
C ASN A 90 0.98 -13.23 -1.16
N LEU A 91 0.82 -12.56 -2.31
CA LEU A 91 -0.41 -11.86 -2.69
C LEU A 91 -1.58 -12.83 -2.90
N GLU A 92 -1.34 -14.01 -3.46
CA GLU A 92 -2.35 -15.08 -3.64
C GLU A 92 -2.97 -15.53 -2.32
N ARG A 93 -2.25 -15.43 -1.20
CA ARG A 93 -2.79 -15.77 0.12
C ARG A 93 -3.76 -14.71 0.64
N ALA A 94 -3.78 -13.52 0.05
CA ALA A 94 -4.66 -12.44 0.49
C ALA A 94 -6.10 -12.60 0.01
N SER A 95 -7.02 -12.06 0.81
CA SER A 95 -8.41 -11.90 0.40
C SER A 95 -8.50 -10.85 -0.71
N ARG A 96 -9.54 -10.95 -1.55
CA ARG A 96 -9.80 -9.95 -2.58
C ARG A 96 -9.97 -8.55 -1.98
N ASP A 97 -10.62 -8.46 -0.81
CA ASP A 97 -10.86 -7.18 -0.14
C ASP A 97 -9.57 -6.55 0.36
N ALA A 98 -8.64 -7.35 0.92
CA ALA A 98 -7.33 -6.84 1.33
C ALA A 98 -6.54 -6.31 0.13
N LEU A 99 -6.52 -7.05 -0.98
CA LEU A 99 -5.86 -6.60 -2.22
C LEU A 99 -6.51 -5.34 -2.80
N THR A 100 -7.84 -5.28 -2.78
CA THR A 100 -8.61 -4.11 -3.26
C THR A 100 -8.30 -2.88 -2.41
N PHE A 101 -8.23 -3.04 -1.10
CA PHE A 101 -7.91 -1.96 -0.17
C PHE A 101 -6.52 -1.39 -0.48
N VAL A 102 -5.51 -2.25 -0.66
CA VAL A 102 -4.14 -1.80 -0.96
C VAL A 102 -4.07 -1.14 -2.34
N CYS A 103 -4.77 -1.67 -3.35
CA CYS A 103 -4.85 -1.01 -4.66
C CYS A 103 -5.49 0.38 -4.56
N LEU A 104 -6.52 0.55 -3.71
CA LEU A 104 -7.08 1.87 -3.43
C LEU A 104 -6.04 2.76 -2.75
N ASP A 105 -5.42 2.31 -1.65
CA ASP A 105 -4.46 3.09 -0.87
C ASP A 105 -3.26 3.60 -1.70
N LEU A 106 -2.75 2.75 -2.60
CA LEU A 106 -1.65 3.10 -3.51
C LEU A 106 -2.09 3.93 -4.73
N ASN A 107 -3.38 4.21 -4.87
CA ASN A 107 -3.99 4.82 -6.04
C ASN A 107 -3.71 4.03 -7.33
N GLN A 108 -3.77 2.70 -7.24
CA GLN A 108 -3.50 1.73 -8.30
C GLN A 108 -4.69 0.79 -8.53
N LEU A 109 -5.93 1.27 -8.38
CA LEU A 109 -7.09 0.42 -8.62
C LEU A 109 -7.22 0.11 -10.13
N PRO A 110 -7.23 -1.16 -10.57
CA PRO A 110 -7.34 -1.49 -11.99
C PRO A 110 -8.71 -1.09 -12.53
N SER A 111 -8.74 -0.58 -13.76
CA SER A 111 -10.01 -0.25 -14.43
C SER A 111 -10.72 -1.50 -14.94
N GLY A 112 -12.06 -1.42 -15.04
CA GLY A 112 -12.88 -2.50 -15.57
C GLY A 112 -13.24 -3.59 -14.56
N LYS A 113 -13.20 -4.86 -14.97
CA LYS A 113 -13.65 -5.98 -14.12
C LYS A 113 -12.58 -6.34 -13.09
N ILE A 114 -12.83 -5.94 -11.84
CA ILE A 114 -11.92 -6.18 -10.71
C ILE A 114 -12.02 -7.64 -10.23
N THR A 115 -11.13 -8.49 -10.75
CA THR A 115 -10.91 -9.86 -10.23
C THR A 115 -9.68 -9.91 -9.33
N LYS A 116 -9.55 -10.98 -8.53
CA LYS A 116 -8.39 -11.17 -7.66
C LYS A 116 -7.07 -11.20 -8.45
N ASP A 117 -7.04 -11.91 -9.57
CA ASP A 117 -5.84 -12.05 -10.40
C ASP A 117 -5.40 -10.71 -11.00
N VAL A 118 -6.36 -9.87 -11.39
CA VAL A 118 -6.07 -8.52 -11.91
C VAL A 118 -5.48 -7.62 -10.82
N LEU A 119 -5.98 -7.71 -9.59
CA LEU A 119 -5.42 -6.97 -8.44
C LEU A 119 -3.99 -7.44 -8.12
N ILE A 120 -3.72 -8.75 -8.18
CA ILE A 120 -2.39 -9.29 -7.96
C ILE A 120 -1.43 -8.79 -9.04
N ALA A 121 -1.82 -8.87 -10.31
CA ALA A 121 -1.02 -8.39 -11.43
C ALA A 121 -0.73 -6.88 -11.35
N GLN A 122 -1.71 -6.09 -10.88
CA GLN A 122 -1.56 -4.65 -10.71
C GLN A 122 -0.60 -4.30 -9.56
N LEU A 123 -0.62 -5.07 -8.47
CA LEU A 123 0.29 -4.86 -7.34
C LEU A 123 1.69 -5.39 -7.58
N SER A 124 1.86 -6.42 -8.41
CA SER A 124 3.19 -6.93 -8.77
C SER A 124 3.91 -6.06 -9.79
N SER A 125 3.17 -5.28 -10.60
CA SER A 125 3.74 -4.36 -11.60
C SER A 125 4.01 -2.95 -11.09
N TRP A 126 3.45 -2.57 -9.93
CA TRP A 126 3.70 -1.29 -9.26
C TRP A 126 5.07 -1.28 -8.56
#